data_AF-A0A2T5GHG2-F1
#
_entry.id   AF-A0A2T5GHG2-F1
#
_cell.length_a   1.000
_cell.length_b   1.000
_cell.length_c   1.000
_cell.angle_alpha   90.00
_cell.angle_beta   90.00
_cell.angle_gamma   90.00
#
_symmetry.space_group_name_H-M   'P 1'
#
loop_
_entity.id
_entity.type
_entity.pdbx_description
1 polymer ?
#
loop_
_entity_poly.entity_id
_entity_poly.type
_entity_poly.pdbx_seq_one_letter_code
_entity_poly.pdbx_strand_id
1 'polypeptide(L)'
;MVDCDRRTATMMTLFGTLLASGTAPLEASYTSAEPNGYMDKVPAAWKGNEQIGIVLYDHVTALDVIGPHYFLGRLAGATIHFVADSIRPIPSENGLVLTPTATFETCPKNLDVLLIGGGTAGTLAAMRDPAMLAFLRDRGARAKWVTSVCTGSLVLGRAGLLNGYRATSHWIGRPLLKEFGAVEVDERVVFDRNRATGAGVSAGLDLALALIQRLRPTEFAQMVQLFAEYAPAPSLDSGTPDHAPPAVLARAQDMLTGFVAGVREVAATANDRRPG
;
A
#
# COMPACT_ATOMS: atom_id res chain seq x y z
N MET A 1 -13.09 -75.47 -47.39
CA MET A 1 -13.38 -74.29 -48.23
C MET A 1 -12.99 -73.09 -47.39
N VAL A 2 -12.05 -72.32 -47.93
CA VAL A 2 -11.14 -71.38 -47.24
C VAL A 2 -11.90 -70.27 -46.52
N ASP A 3 -11.49 -69.94 -45.30
CA ASP A 3 -11.39 -68.53 -44.91
C ASP A 3 -10.15 -68.28 -44.04
N CYS A 4 -9.34 -67.33 -44.49
CA CYS A 4 -8.28 -66.63 -43.75
C CYS A 4 -8.96 -65.75 -42.68
N ASP A 5 -8.35 -65.22 -41.62
CA ASP A 5 -7.03 -64.62 -41.53
C ASP A 5 -6.65 -64.42 -40.05
N ARG A 6 -5.35 -64.32 -39.84
CA ARG A 6 -4.63 -64.01 -38.60
C ARG A 6 -4.88 -62.55 -38.17
N ARG A 7 -4.98 -62.30 -36.86
CA ARG A 7 -4.00 -61.48 -36.10
C ARG A 7 -4.46 -61.21 -34.66
N THR A 8 -3.65 -61.76 -33.77
CA THR A 8 -3.47 -61.46 -32.36
C THR A 8 -3.11 -59.98 -32.13
N ALA A 9 -3.75 -59.32 -31.16
CA ALA A 9 -3.14 -58.20 -30.42
C ALA A 9 -3.84 -58.04 -29.06
N THR A 10 -3.26 -58.71 -28.08
CA THR A 10 -3.40 -58.50 -26.64
C THR A 10 -3.01 -57.06 -26.28
N MET A 11 -3.83 -56.32 -25.52
CA MET A 11 -3.31 -55.64 -24.33
C MET A 11 -4.42 -55.16 -23.39
N MET A 12 -4.34 -55.71 -22.18
CA MET A 12 -5.10 -55.38 -20.99
C MET A 12 -4.97 -53.90 -20.62
N THR A 13 -6.10 -53.38 -20.16
CA THR A 13 -6.28 -52.26 -19.24
C THR A 13 -5.19 -52.20 -18.17
N LEU A 14 -4.47 -51.09 -18.10
CA LEU A 14 -3.74 -50.70 -16.89
C LEU A 14 -4.18 -49.30 -16.48
N PHE A 15 -4.91 -49.28 -15.37
CA PHE A 15 -5.15 -48.11 -14.54
C PHE A 15 -3.81 -47.46 -14.19
N GLY A 16 -3.64 -46.21 -14.59
CA GLY A 16 -2.59 -45.33 -14.10
C GLY A 16 -3.23 -44.03 -13.65
N THR A 17 -3.68 -43.97 -12.40
CA THR A 17 -4.01 -42.72 -11.71
C THR A 17 -2.76 -41.84 -11.69
N LEU A 18 -2.78 -40.77 -12.47
CA LEU A 18 -1.76 -39.74 -12.45
C LEU A 18 -1.84 -39.06 -11.07
N LEU A 19 -0.86 -39.36 -10.21
CA LEU A 19 -0.68 -38.72 -8.92
C LEU A 19 -0.57 -37.21 -9.13
N ALA A 20 -1.46 -36.46 -8.48
CA ALA A 20 -1.31 -35.03 -8.32
C ALA A 20 0.04 -34.77 -7.65
N SER A 21 0.96 -34.18 -8.40
CA SER A 21 2.18 -33.61 -7.84
C SER A 21 1.76 -32.46 -6.93
N GLY A 22 1.65 -32.75 -5.64
CA GLY A 22 1.50 -31.71 -4.62
C GLY A 22 2.71 -30.80 -4.69
N THR A 23 2.55 -29.59 -5.21
CA THR A 23 3.51 -28.52 -4.97
C THR A 23 3.34 -28.11 -3.51
N ALA A 24 4.13 -28.71 -2.64
CA ALA A 24 4.32 -28.20 -1.30
C ALA A 24 4.70 -26.70 -1.43
N PRO A 25 4.02 -25.78 -0.73
CA PRO A 25 4.43 -24.39 -0.74
C PRO A 25 5.88 -24.32 -0.25
N LEU A 26 6.75 -23.64 -0.99
CA LEU A 26 8.05 -23.25 -0.48
C LEU A 26 7.81 -22.41 0.77
N GLU A 27 8.00 -22.99 1.96
CA GLU A 27 8.20 -22.21 3.17
C GLU A 27 9.54 -21.48 3.01
N ALA A 28 9.48 -20.27 2.46
CA ALA A 28 10.62 -19.38 2.49
C ALA A 28 10.85 -18.98 3.96
N SER A 29 11.76 -19.69 4.62
CA SER A 29 12.32 -19.26 5.90
C SER A 29 13.20 -18.04 5.64
N TYR A 30 12.60 -16.85 5.73
CA TYR A 30 13.34 -15.61 5.80
C TYR A 30 13.87 -15.46 7.22
N THR A 31 15.16 -15.76 7.43
CA THR A 31 15.87 -15.23 8.59
C THR A 31 15.90 -13.71 8.45
N SER A 32 15.47 -13.01 9.50
CA SER A 32 15.60 -11.55 9.59
C SER A 32 17.03 -11.18 9.19
N ALA A 33 17.18 -10.22 8.26
CA ALA A 33 18.49 -9.70 7.88
C ALA A 33 19.30 -9.41 9.15
N GLU A 34 20.52 -9.95 9.22
CA GLU A 34 21.49 -9.70 10.29
C GLU A 34 21.48 -8.21 10.67
N PRO A 35 21.50 -7.86 11.96
CA PRO A 35 21.44 -6.47 12.39
C PRO A 35 22.59 -5.72 11.73
N ASN A 36 22.21 -4.81 10.83
CA ASN A 36 23.10 -3.90 10.16
C ASN A 36 23.82 -3.06 11.24
N GLY A 37 25.03 -3.46 11.64
CA GLY A 37 25.76 -2.91 12.80
C GLY A 37 26.04 -1.40 12.75
N TYR A 38 25.72 -0.72 11.65
CA TYR A 38 25.72 0.74 11.62
C TYR A 38 24.61 1.34 12.51
N MET A 39 23.50 0.63 12.73
CA MET A 39 22.41 1.09 13.61
C MET A 39 22.79 1.07 15.10
N ASP A 40 23.81 0.32 15.49
CA ASP A 40 24.33 0.31 16.86
C ASP A 40 24.99 1.63 17.25
N LYS A 41 25.47 2.38 16.25
CA LYS A 41 26.07 3.71 16.44
C LYS A 41 25.04 4.83 16.57
N VAL A 42 23.75 4.55 16.41
CA VAL A 42 22.69 5.53 16.63
C VAL A 42 22.65 5.90 18.12
N PRO A 43 22.75 7.19 18.49
CA PRO A 43 22.65 7.63 19.88
C PRO A 43 21.39 7.08 20.56
N ALA A 44 21.51 6.68 21.83
CA ALA A 44 20.38 6.12 22.57
C ALA A 44 19.17 7.09 22.61
N ALA A 45 19.42 8.40 22.69
CA ALA A 45 18.38 9.44 22.65
C ALA A 45 17.61 9.51 21.32
N TRP A 46 18.13 8.91 20.24
CA TRP A 46 17.49 8.86 18.93
C TRP A 46 16.73 7.55 18.69
N LYS A 47 16.84 6.58 19.61
CA LYS A 47 16.13 5.30 19.54
C LYS A 47 14.71 5.40 20.11
N GLY A 48 13.86 4.47 19.72
CA GLY A 48 12.50 4.31 20.25
C GLY A 48 11.98 2.92 19.94
N ASN A 49 10.66 2.78 19.81
CA ASN A 49 10.00 1.48 19.78
C ASN A 49 8.70 1.49 18.96
N GLU A 50 8.65 2.32 17.92
CA GLU A 50 7.43 2.56 17.14
C GLU A 50 6.90 1.27 16.51
N GLN A 51 5.58 1.07 16.61
CA GLN A 51 4.87 0.02 15.87
C GLN A 51 4.27 0.62 14.59
N ILE A 52 4.73 0.15 13.43
CA ILE A 52 4.37 0.70 12.13
C ILE A 52 3.63 -0.37 11.33
N GLY A 53 2.35 -0.14 11.05
CA GLY A 53 1.55 -1.01 10.19
C GLY A 53 1.47 -0.45 8.78
N ILE A 54 2.05 -1.14 7.80
CA ILE A 54 1.97 -0.82 6.38
C ILE A 54 0.97 -1.78 5.73
N VAL A 55 -0.17 -1.25 5.30
CA VAL A 55 -1.28 -2.03 4.77
C VAL A 55 -1.01 -2.41 3.31
N LEU A 56 -1.15 -3.70 3.01
CA LEU A 56 -1.04 -4.30 1.69
C LEU A 56 -2.40 -4.84 1.24
N TYR A 57 -2.62 -4.81 -0.06
CA TYR A 57 -3.75 -5.43 -0.74
C TYR A 57 -3.37 -5.70 -2.20
N ASP A 58 -4.09 -6.61 -2.85
CA ASP A 58 -3.84 -6.97 -4.25
C ASP A 58 -3.87 -5.73 -5.15
N HIS A 59 -2.88 -5.62 -6.03
CA HIS A 59 -2.74 -4.49 -6.95
C HIS A 59 -2.60 -3.15 -6.23
N VAL A 60 -1.91 -3.12 -5.09
CA VAL A 60 -1.35 -1.89 -4.53
C VAL A 60 -0.23 -1.36 -5.44
N THR A 61 -0.09 -0.04 -5.58
CA THR A 61 1.11 0.55 -6.19
C THR A 61 2.30 0.30 -5.26
N ALA A 62 3.25 -0.55 -5.64
CA ALA A 62 4.33 -0.97 -4.73
C ALA A 62 5.18 0.18 -4.18
N LEU A 63 5.43 1.22 -4.98
CA LEU A 63 6.24 2.36 -4.54
C LEU A 63 5.56 3.17 -3.41
N ASP A 64 4.24 3.16 -3.34
CA ASP A 64 3.47 3.85 -2.31
C ASP A 64 3.69 3.25 -0.92
N VAL A 65 4.10 1.99 -0.84
CA VAL A 65 4.41 1.29 0.41
C VAL A 65 5.92 1.11 0.62
N ILE A 66 6.67 0.81 -0.44
CA ILE A 66 8.13 0.60 -0.37
C ILE A 66 8.87 1.92 -0.15
N GLY A 67 8.42 3.01 -0.77
CA GLY A 67 9.02 4.34 -0.60
C GLY A 67 9.00 4.78 0.87
N PRO A 68 7.82 4.85 1.52
CA PRO A 68 7.74 5.10 2.95
C PRO A 68 8.47 4.06 3.80
N HIS A 69 8.36 2.78 3.46
CA HIS A 69 9.05 1.69 4.17
C HIS A 69 10.56 1.93 4.25
N TYR A 70 11.21 2.37 3.16
CA TYR A 70 12.65 2.65 3.18
C TYR A 70 13.01 3.61 4.32
N PHE A 71 12.30 4.72 4.42
CA PHE A 71 12.55 5.75 5.44
C PHE A 71 12.14 5.27 6.83
N LEU A 72 10.91 4.78 6.98
CA LEU A 72 10.37 4.35 8.28
C LEU A 72 11.16 3.18 8.86
N GLY A 73 11.69 2.28 8.02
CA GLY A 73 12.56 1.17 8.42
C GLY A 73 13.91 1.61 8.97
N ARG A 74 14.28 2.89 8.82
CA ARG A 74 15.48 3.45 9.45
C ARG A 74 15.24 3.95 10.87
N LEU A 75 13.99 4.08 11.33
CA LEU A 75 13.70 4.46 12.72
C LEU A 75 14.28 3.42 13.67
N ALA A 76 15.36 3.79 14.37
CA ALA A 76 16.08 2.86 15.22
C ALA A 76 15.18 2.36 16.36
N GLY A 77 14.96 1.03 16.39
CA GLY A 77 14.10 0.34 17.35
C GLY A 77 12.63 0.22 16.94
N ALA A 78 12.22 0.79 15.81
CA ALA A 78 10.88 0.58 15.27
C ALA A 78 10.68 -0.86 14.75
N THR A 79 9.44 -1.33 14.79
CA THR A 79 9.00 -2.60 14.20
C THR A 79 8.00 -2.32 13.08
N ILE A 80 8.29 -2.84 11.88
CA ILE A 80 7.37 -2.75 10.74
C ILE A 80 6.59 -4.04 10.59
N HIS A 81 5.28 -3.90 10.41
CA HIS A 81 4.33 -4.95 10.07
C HIS A 81 3.78 -4.68 8.67
N PHE A 82 4.01 -5.58 7.73
CA PHE A 82 3.28 -5.58 6.46
C PHE A 82 1.96 -6.32 6.69
N VAL A 83 0.85 -5.59 6.64
CA VAL A 83 -0.46 -6.08 7.10
C VAL A 83 -1.39 -6.32 5.92
N ALA A 84 -1.95 -7.51 5.80
CA ALA A 84 -2.97 -7.84 4.79
C ALA A 84 -4.11 -8.69 5.37
N ASP A 85 -5.01 -9.17 4.52
CA ASP A 85 -6.07 -10.12 4.90
C ASP A 85 -5.52 -11.47 5.39
N SER A 86 -4.36 -11.86 4.87
CA SER A 86 -3.70 -13.17 5.04
C SER A 86 -2.19 -13.02 4.79
N ILE A 87 -1.41 -14.07 5.06
CA ILE A 87 0.05 -14.07 4.83
C ILE A 87 0.44 -14.42 3.38
N ARG A 88 -0.55 -14.54 2.48
CA ARG A 88 -0.29 -14.89 1.08
C ARG A 88 0.55 -13.80 0.40
N PRO A 89 1.45 -14.15 -0.53
CA PRO A 89 2.14 -13.14 -1.33
C PRO A 89 1.15 -12.27 -2.10
N ILE A 90 1.36 -10.96 -2.07
CA ILE A 90 0.49 -9.94 -2.66
C ILE A 90 1.14 -9.38 -3.92
N PRO A 91 0.59 -9.61 -5.12
CA PRO A 91 1.06 -8.98 -6.34
C PRO A 91 0.67 -7.50 -6.38
N SER A 92 1.65 -6.62 -6.56
CA SER A 92 1.41 -5.20 -6.86
C SER A 92 0.92 -4.99 -8.31
N GLU A 93 0.48 -3.78 -8.66
CA GLU A 93 -0.02 -3.45 -10.00
C GLU A 93 0.95 -3.82 -11.13
N ASN A 94 2.26 -3.74 -10.87
CA ASN A 94 3.32 -4.00 -11.84
C ASN A 94 4.09 -5.30 -11.57
N GLY A 95 3.49 -6.25 -10.84
CA GLY A 95 4.00 -7.61 -10.70
C GLY A 95 5.10 -7.83 -9.65
N LEU A 96 5.58 -6.78 -8.95
CA LEU A 96 6.40 -6.99 -7.75
C LEU A 96 5.53 -7.64 -6.67
N VAL A 97 6.01 -8.73 -6.09
CA VAL A 97 5.28 -9.51 -5.08
C VAL A 97 5.79 -9.15 -3.68
N LEU A 98 4.88 -8.79 -2.78
CA LEU A 98 5.17 -8.43 -1.39
C LEU A 98 4.60 -9.49 -0.45
N THR A 99 5.36 -9.90 0.56
CA THR A 99 4.90 -10.89 1.55
C THR A 99 4.47 -10.19 2.84
N PRO A 100 3.19 -10.30 3.25
CA PRO A 100 2.73 -9.79 4.53
C PRO A 100 3.41 -10.49 5.71
N THR A 101 3.64 -9.76 6.79
CA THR A 101 4.18 -10.28 8.06
C THR A 101 3.12 -10.37 9.15
N ALA A 102 1.94 -9.77 8.94
CA ALA A 102 0.81 -9.83 9.84
C ALA A 102 -0.51 -9.84 9.06
N THR A 103 -1.57 -10.37 9.66
CA THR A 103 -2.93 -10.26 9.16
C THR A 103 -3.66 -9.12 9.89
N PHE A 104 -4.88 -8.78 9.46
CA PHE A 104 -5.76 -7.85 10.19
C PHE A 104 -5.99 -8.27 11.65
N GLU A 105 -5.94 -9.57 11.94
CA GLU A 105 -6.10 -10.12 13.29
C GLU A 105 -4.80 -10.04 14.10
N THR A 106 -3.67 -10.45 13.52
CA THR A 106 -2.39 -10.56 14.24
C THR A 106 -1.62 -9.25 14.33
N CYS A 107 -1.95 -8.25 13.51
CA CYS A 107 -1.37 -6.91 13.59
C CYS A 107 -1.59 -6.29 14.99
N PRO A 108 -0.59 -5.64 15.62
CA PRO A 108 -0.76 -4.96 16.90
C PRO A 108 -1.95 -4.01 16.94
N LYS A 109 -2.67 -3.96 18.07
CA LYS A 109 -3.86 -3.11 18.21
C LYS A 109 -3.54 -1.63 18.26
N ASN A 110 -2.38 -1.27 18.82
CA ASN A 110 -1.90 0.10 18.93
C ASN A 110 -0.71 0.26 17.98
N LEU A 111 -0.80 1.23 17.06
CA LEU A 111 0.25 1.57 16.11
C LEU A 111 0.68 3.01 16.35
N ASP A 112 1.96 3.28 16.22
CA ASP A 112 2.47 4.64 16.13
C ASP A 112 2.19 5.22 14.74
N VAL A 113 2.30 4.39 13.70
CA VAL A 113 2.01 4.77 12.32
C VAL A 113 1.17 3.69 11.66
N LEU A 114 -0.01 4.07 11.16
CA LEU A 114 -0.79 3.28 10.21
C LEU A 114 -0.59 3.90 8.83
N LEU A 115 -0.11 3.14 7.85
CA LEU A 115 0.15 3.61 6.49
C LEU A 115 -0.56 2.73 5.47
N ILE A 116 -1.28 3.35 4.54
CA ILE A 116 -1.89 2.66 3.41
C ILE A 116 -1.46 3.31 2.09
N GLY A 117 -0.97 2.49 1.15
CA GLY A 117 -0.65 2.92 -0.21
C GLY A 117 -1.89 3.10 -1.09
N GLY A 118 -1.69 3.51 -2.33
CA GLY A 118 -2.73 3.63 -3.35
C GLY A 118 -2.66 2.57 -4.45
N GLY A 119 -3.07 2.98 -5.64
CA GLY A 119 -3.34 2.15 -6.80
C GLY A 119 -4.63 2.55 -7.50
N THR A 120 -5.04 1.75 -8.47
CA THR A 120 -6.24 1.97 -9.27
C THR A 120 -7.29 0.92 -8.94
N ALA A 121 -7.28 -0.23 -9.63
CA ALA A 121 -8.20 -1.34 -9.39
C ALA A 121 -8.08 -1.89 -7.96
N GLY A 122 -6.86 -2.01 -7.43
CA GLY A 122 -6.62 -2.45 -6.06
C GLY A 122 -7.25 -1.51 -5.02
N THR A 123 -7.10 -0.19 -5.21
CA THR A 123 -7.74 0.81 -4.35
C THR A 123 -9.27 0.70 -4.39
N LEU A 124 -9.87 0.54 -5.57
CA LEU A 124 -11.32 0.35 -5.70
C LEU A 124 -11.81 -0.91 -4.98
N ALA A 125 -11.07 -2.01 -5.10
CA ALA A 125 -11.38 -3.25 -4.39
C ALA A 125 -11.27 -3.06 -2.86
N ALA A 126 -10.19 -2.43 -2.38
CA ALA A 126 -9.99 -2.13 -0.96
C ALA A 126 -11.09 -1.22 -0.39
N MET A 127 -11.59 -0.24 -1.17
CA MET A 127 -12.71 0.62 -0.77
C MET A 127 -14.05 -0.13 -0.69
N ARG A 128 -14.17 -1.30 -1.33
CA ARG A 128 -15.36 -2.15 -1.32
C ARG A 128 -15.29 -3.26 -0.29
N ASP A 129 -14.09 -3.59 0.20
CA ASP A 129 -13.85 -4.65 1.17
C ASP A 129 -14.27 -4.23 2.60
N PRO A 130 -15.33 -4.82 3.18
CA PRO A 130 -15.75 -4.51 4.54
C PRO A 130 -14.70 -4.84 5.60
N ALA A 131 -13.89 -5.90 5.39
CA ALA A 131 -12.88 -6.33 6.35
C ALA A 131 -11.71 -5.33 6.42
N MET A 132 -11.19 -4.90 5.25
CA MET A 132 -10.24 -3.80 5.15
C MET A 132 -10.74 -2.53 5.84
N LEU A 133 -11.97 -2.09 5.53
CA LEU A 133 -12.52 -0.86 6.12
C LEU A 133 -12.71 -0.97 7.64
N ALA A 134 -13.13 -2.14 8.15
CA ALA A 134 -13.26 -2.39 9.58
C ALA A 134 -11.89 -2.38 10.28
N PHE A 135 -10.89 -3.02 9.68
CA PHE A 135 -9.51 -3.01 10.18
C PHE A 135 -8.95 -1.58 10.27
N LEU A 136 -9.10 -0.80 9.20
CA LEU A 136 -8.63 0.59 9.16
C LEU A 136 -9.32 1.46 10.21
N ARG A 137 -10.65 1.33 10.39
CA ARG A 137 -11.37 2.06 11.44
C ARG A 137 -10.84 1.71 12.83
N ASP A 138 -10.68 0.42 13.10
CA ASP A 138 -10.21 -0.06 14.39
C ASP A 138 -8.79 0.44 14.71
N ARG A 139 -7.82 0.21 13.81
CA ARG A 139 -6.44 0.67 14.04
C ARG A 139 -6.31 2.19 13.99
N GLY A 140 -6.99 2.82 13.04
CA GLY A 140 -6.97 4.28 12.85
C GLY A 140 -7.58 5.08 14.00
N ALA A 141 -8.47 4.48 14.80
CA ALA A 141 -9.00 5.11 16.01
C ALA A 141 -7.96 5.24 17.14
N ARG A 142 -6.89 4.44 17.11
CA ARG A 142 -5.85 4.39 18.15
C ARG A 142 -4.46 4.77 17.66
N ALA A 143 -4.25 4.84 16.35
CA ALA A 143 -2.95 5.14 15.79
C ALA A 143 -2.49 6.56 16.13
N LYS A 144 -1.21 6.73 16.51
CA LYS A 144 -0.65 8.08 16.73
C LYS A 144 -0.59 8.87 15.43
N TRP A 145 -0.36 8.21 14.30
CA TRP A 145 -0.47 8.79 12.96
C TRP A 145 -1.28 7.86 12.04
N VAL A 146 -2.31 8.43 11.40
CA VAL A 146 -3.04 7.78 10.31
C VAL A 146 -2.57 8.38 9.00
N THR A 147 -1.94 7.57 8.17
CA THR A 147 -1.20 8.04 7.00
C THR A 147 -1.58 7.31 5.73
N SER A 148 -1.46 7.99 4.61
CA SER A 148 -1.64 7.36 3.30
C SER A 148 -0.79 8.03 2.23
N VAL A 149 -0.50 7.28 1.18
CA VAL A 149 0.13 7.79 -0.04
C VAL A 149 -0.86 7.63 -1.20
N CYS A 150 -0.83 8.57 -2.15
CA CYS A 150 -1.58 8.47 -3.40
C CYS A 150 -3.08 8.31 -3.12
N THR A 151 -3.75 7.42 -3.86
CA THR A 151 -5.18 7.11 -3.74
C THR A 151 -5.53 6.32 -2.47
N GLY A 152 -4.55 5.93 -1.63
CA GLY A 152 -4.81 5.30 -0.33
C GLY A 152 -5.63 6.19 0.62
N SER A 153 -5.53 7.51 0.45
CA SER A 153 -6.36 8.50 1.14
C SER A 153 -7.85 8.32 0.86
N LEU A 154 -8.24 7.81 -0.33
CA LEU A 154 -9.63 7.51 -0.64
C LEU A 154 -10.15 6.30 0.16
N VAL A 155 -9.30 5.31 0.43
CA VAL A 155 -9.63 4.18 1.31
C VAL A 155 -9.82 4.66 2.74
N LEU A 156 -8.93 5.53 3.24
CA LEU A 156 -9.08 6.18 4.55
C LEU A 156 -10.36 7.02 4.63
N GLY A 157 -10.66 7.80 3.59
CA GLY A 157 -11.90 8.56 3.47
C GLY A 157 -13.12 7.64 3.55
N ARG A 158 -13.12 6.54 2.78
CA ARG A 158 -14.20 5.54 2.78
C ARG A 158 -14.36 4.83 4.13
N ALA A 159 -13.26 4.64 4.86
CA ALA A 159 -13.26 4.15 6.23
C ALA A 159 -13.80 5.20 7.23
N GLY A 160 -13.98 6.46 6.84
CA GLY A 160 -14.46 7.54 7.69
C GLY A 160 -13.36 8.22 8.50
N LEU A 161 -12.09 7.95 8.19
CA LEU A 161 -10.94 8.43 8.96
C LEU A 161 -10.50 9.85 8.60
N LEU A 162 -11.06 10.43 7.53
CA LEU A 162 -10.73 11.76 7.02
C LEU A 162 -11.91 12.76 7.07
N ASN A 163 -13.02 12.43 7.72
CA ASN A 163 -14.17 13.35 7.81
C ASN A 163 -13.79 14.64 8.57
N GLY A 164 -13.86 15.78 7.89
CA GLY A 164 -13.44 17.08 8.40
C GLY A 164 -11.93 17.27 8.53
N TYR A 165 -11.11 16.41 7.92
CA TYR A 165 -9.65 16.56 7.87
C TYR A 165 -9.20 17.13 6.53
N ARG A 166 -8.18 18.00 6.56
CA ARG A 166 -7.42 18.38 5.38
C ARG A 166 -6.63 17.18 4.89
N ALA A 167 -6.74 16.87 3.60
CA ALA A 167 -6.04 15.74 2.99
C ALA A 167 -5.72 16.00 1.51
N THR A 168 -4.65 15.37 1.04
CA THR A 168 -4.27 15.28 -0.37
C THR A 168 -4.37 13.82 -0.84
N SER A 169 -4.24 13.61 -2.15
CA SER A 169 -4.27 12.30 -2.81
C SER A 169 -3.44 12.35 -4.08
N HIS A 170 -3.45 11.27 -4.88
CA HIS A 170 -3.04 11.37 -6.28
C HIS A 170 -3.87 12.45 -6.99
N TRP A 171 -3.27 13.23 -7.89
CA TRP A 171 -3.92 14.36 -8.54
C TRP A 171 -5.27 13.99 -9.19
N ILE A 172 -5.40 12.79 -9.76
CA ILE A 172 -6.68 12.31 -10.35
C ILE A 172 -7.76 12.01 -9.30
N GLY A 173 -7.36 11.57 -8.10
CA GLY A 173 -8.26 11.12 -7.05
C GLY A 173 -8.53 12.20 -6.00
N ARG A 174 -7.66 13.20 -5.91
CA ARG A 174 -7.72 14.27 -4.90
C ARG A 174 -9.06 15.03 -4.92
N PRO A 175 -9.64 15.41 -6.07
CA PRO A 175 -10.97 16.03 -6.11
C PRO A 175 -12.12 15.16 -5.58
N LEU A 176 -11.91 13.85 -5.43
CA LEU A 176 -12.90 12.89 -4.96
C LEU A 176 -12.87 12.72 -3.43
N LEU A 177 -11.88 13.30 -2.74
CA LEU A 177 -11.80 13.26 -1.27
C LEU A 177 -13.04 13.88 -0.59
N LYS A 178 -13.62 14.92 -1.21
CA LYS A 178 -14.84 15.58 -0.72
C LYS A 178 -16.04 14.65 -0.63
N GLU A 179 -16.12 13.62 -1.49
CA GLU A 179 -17.17 12.61 -1.47
C GLU A 179 -17.16 11.79 -0.17
N PHE A 180 -16.02 11.80 0.53
CA PHE A 180 -15.79 11.09 1.79
C PHE A 180 -15.58 12.04 2.98
N GLY A 181 -16.00 13.31 2.84
CA GLY A 181 -16.02 14.30 3.93
C GLY A 181 -14.68 14.95 4.23
N ALA A 182 -13.62 14.68 3.47
CA ALA A 182 -12.34 15.35 3.63
C ALA A 182 -12.32 16.72 2.97
N VAL A 183 -11.52 17.64 3.52
CA VAL A 183 -11.22 18.94 2.90
C VAL A 183 -10.03 18.73 1.96
N GLU A 184 -10.29 18.86 0.66
CA GLU A 184 -9.25 18.71 -0.36
C GLU A 184 -8.17 19.78 -0.24
N VAL A 185 -6.90 19.38 -0.30
CA VAL A 185 -5.74 20.29 -0.33
C VAL A 185 -4.75 19.86 -1.42
N ASP A 186 -4.39 20.78 -2.31
CA ASP A 186 -3.38 20.57 -3.35
C ASP A 186 -1.98 20.88 -2.82
N GLU A 187 -1.48 20.01 -1.96
CA GLU A 187 -0.10 20.02 -1.48
C GLU A 187 0.49 18.61 -1.64
N ARG A 188 1.82 18.53 -1.77
CA ARG A 188 2.53 17.25 -1.94
C ARG A 188 2.42 16.37 -0.69
N VAL A 189 2.45 16.97 0.49
CA VAL A 189 2.29 16.32 1.80
C VAL A 189 1.44 17.23 2.67
N VAL A 190 0.37 16.69 3.25
CA VAL A 190 -0.55 17.43 4.13
C VAL A 190 -0.55 16.77 5.49
N PHE A 191 -0.32 17.58 6.54
CA PHE A 191 -0.52 17.19 7.93
C PHE A 191 -1.71 17.95 8.51
N ASP A 192 -2.65 17.23 9.12
CA ASP A 192 -3.76 17.81 9.88
C ASP A 192 -4.00 16.99 11.14
N ARG A 193 -3.72 17.59 12.29
CA ARG A 193 -3.72 16.92 13.60
C ARG A 193 -2.84 15.67 13.52
N ASN A 194 -3.43 14.48 13.56
CA ASN A 194 -2.73 13.21 13.47
C ASN A 194 -2.96 12.45 12.15
N ARG A 195 -3.47 13.15 11.12
CA ARG A 195 -3.56 12.65 9.74
C ARG A 195 -2.39 13.20 8.93
N ALA A 196 -1.74 12.32 8.17
CA ALA A 196 -0.67 12.72 7.26
C ALA A 196 -0.85 12.04 5.90
N THR A 197 -1.21 12.80 4.87
CA THR A 197 -1.46 12.26 3.53
C THR A 197 -0.42 12.79 2.55
N GLY A 198 0.19 11.90 1.78
CA GLY A 198 1.05 12.24 0.65
C GLY A 198 0.28 12.14 -0.67
N ALA A 199 0.66 12.99 -1.63
CA ALA A 199 0.09 13.01 -2.97
C ALA A 199 0.50 11.77 -3.79
N GLY A 200 0.61 11.89 -5.12
CA GLY A 200 0.89 10.76 -6.00
C GLY A 200 2.23 10.06 -5.73
N VAL A 201 2.17 8.74 -5.59
CA VAL A 201 3.27 7.76 -5.70
C VAL A 201 4.56 8.13 -4.95
N SER A 202 5.44 8.90 -5.59
CA SER A 202 6.73 9.29 -5.02
C SER A 202 6.62 10.19 -3.79
N ALA A 203 5.46 10.83 -3.58
CA ALA A 203 5.19 11.65 -2.40
C ALA A 203 5.29 10.86 -1.08
N GLY A 204 5.23 9.52 -1.12
CA GLY A 204 5.48 8.67 0.03
C GLY A 204 6.89 8.81 0.63
N LEU A 205 7.88 9.14 -0.20
CA LEU A 205 9.26 9.40 0.22
C LEU A 205 9.31 10.64 1.13
N ASP A 206 8.73 11.75 0.65
CA ASP A 206 8.67 13.01 1.39
C ASP A 206 7.79 12.94 2.63
N LEU A 207 6.63 12.26 2.53
CA LEU A 207 5.73 12.03 3.65
C LEU A 207 6.47 11.33 4.79
N ALA A 208 7.18 10.24 4.49
CA ALA A 208 7.87 9.47 5.50
C ALA A 208 9.04 10.24 6.10
N LEU A 209 9.82 10.98 5.30
CA LEU A 209 10.90 11.82 5.82
C LEU A 209 10.37 12.94 6.73
N ALA A 210 9.29 13.61 6.33
CA ALA A 210 8.64 14.65 7.14
C ALA A 210 8.00 14.08 8.42
N LEU A 211 7.56 12.81 8.38
CA LEU A 211 7.06 12.10 9.56
C LEU A 211 8.19 11.74 10.52
N ILE A 212 9.35 11.28 10.01
CA ILE A 212 10.54 11.01 10.83
C ILE A 212 10.97 12.27 11.58
N GLN A 213 10.97 13.44 10.93
CA GLN A 213 11.29 14.71 11.59
C GLN A 213 10.32 15.08 12.74
N ARG A 214 9.10 14.53 12.74
CA ARG A 214 8.13 14.71 13.85
C ARG A 214 8.29 13.67 14.95
N LEU A 215 8.86 12.51 14.63
CA LEU A 215 9.08 11.41 15.57
C LEU A 215 10.47 11.46 16.22
N ARG A 216 11.44 12.11 15.58
CA ARG A 216 12.85 12.14 15.95
C ARG A 216 13.44 13.55 15.83
N PRO A 217 14.59 13.83 16.47
CA PRO A 217 15.34 15.06 16.25
C PRO A 217 15.65 15.28 14.76
N THR A 218 15.78 16.54 14.35
CA THR A 218 15.98 16.91 12.95
C THR A 218 17.26 16.30 12.37
N GLU A 219 18.31 16.19 13.18
CA GLU A 219 19.60 15.59 12.81
C GLU A 219 19.45 14.13 12.41
N PHE A 220 18.53 13.39 13.06
CA PHE A 220 18.23 12.02 12.68
C PHE A 220 17.58 11.96 11.30
N ALA A 221 16.61 12.83 11.03
CA ALA A 221 15.94 12.90 9.73
C ALA A 221 16.94 13.27 8.61
N GLN A 222 17.83 14.24 8.86
CA GLN A 222 18.90 14.63 7.93
C GLN A 222 19.87 13.46 7.65
N MET A 223 20.27 12.72 8.69
CA MET A 223 21.12 11.54 8.52
C MET A 223 20.43 10.47 7.66
N VAL A 224 19.15 10.19 7.91
CA VAL A 224 18.37 9.23 7.10
C VAL A 224 18.23 9.71 5.65
N GLN A 225 17.98 11.00 5.43
CA GLN A 225 17.95 11.59 4.08
C GLN A 225 19.30 11.40 3.37
N LEU A 226 20.42 11.62 4.07
CA LEU A 226 21.76 11.47 3.54
C LEU A 226 22.09 10.00 3.21
N PHE A 227 21.69 9.03 4.03
CA PHE A 227 21.85 7.61 3.71
C PHE A 227 21.11 7.17 2.45
N ALA A 228 20.04 7.87 2.11
CA ALA A 228 19.29 7.64 0.89
C ALA A 228 19.86 8.39 -0.32
N GLU A 229 20.79 9.32 -0.09
CA GLU A 229 21.18 10.34 -1.05
C GLU A 229 19.93 11.00 -1.68
N TYR A 230 18.92 11.28 -0.85
CA TYR A 230 17.62 11.75 -1.33
C TYR A 230 17.68 13.23 -1.71
N ALA A 231 18.19 13.46 -2.92
CA ALA A 231 18.36 14.73 -3.62
C ALA A 231 17.85 14.56 -5.07
N PRO A 232 16.53 14.44 -5.27
CA PRO A 232 15.97 14.09 -6.58
C PRO A 232 16.24 15.19 -7.62
N ALA A 233 16.62 14.77 -8.83
CA ALA A 233 16.81 15.62 -10.00
C ALA A 233 16.08 15.02 -11.22
N PRO A 234 14.75 15.16 -11.32
CA PRO A 234 13.99 14.61 -12.44
C PRO A 234 14.46 15.18 -13.78
N SER A 235 14.54 14.34 -14.82
CA SER A 235 14.93 14.75 -16.17
C SER A 235 13.81 15.44 -16.97
N LEU A 236 12.57 15.42 -16.45
CA LEU A 236 11.38 15.97 -17.08
C LEU A 236 10.58 16.81 -16.07
N ASP A 237 9.92 17.85 -16.55
CA ASP A 237 9.00 18.69 -15.78
C ASP A 237 7.53 18.36 -16.14
N SER A 238 7.08 17.16 -15.78
CA SER A 238 5.70 16.71 -16.04
C SER A 238 5.13 15.89 -14.88
N GLY A 239 5.69 16.09 -13.68
CA GLY A 239 5.29 15.39 -12.46
C GLY A 239 3.98 15.89 -11.85
N THR A 240 3.47 17.05 -12.30
CA THR A 240 2.22 17.66 -11.83
C THR A 240 1.36 18.07 -13.03
N PRO A 241 0.01 18.14 -12.87
CA PRO A 241 -0.89 18.57 -13.94
C PRO A 241 -0.56 19.97 -14.49
N ASP A 242 -0.12 20.89 -13.65
CA ASP A 242 0.15 22.29 -14.05
C ASP A 242 1.40 22.45 -14.91
N HIS A 243 2.32 21.47 -14.86
CA HIS A 243 3.58 21.49 -15.61
C HIS A 243 3.56 20.54 -16.81
N ALA A 244 2.73 19.50 -16.79
CA ALA A 244 2.64 18.54 -17.88
C ALA A 244 2.09 19.19 -19.18
N PRO A 245 2.60 18.82 -20.37
CA PRO A 245 2.03 19.28 -21.63
C PRO A 245 0.53 18.92 -21.71
N PRO A 246 -0.34 19.83 -22.21
CA PRO A 246 -1.79 19.61 -22.18
C PRO A 246 -2.25 18.30 -22.84
N ALA A 247 -1.61 17.89 -23.93
CA ALA A 247 -1.91 16.62 -24.61
C ALA A 247 -1.54 15.38 -23.77
N VAL A 248 -0.46 15.46 -22.98
CA VAL A 248 -0.03 14.39 -22.07
C VAL A 248 -1.01 14.28 -20.91
N LEU A 249 -1.38 15.42 -20.30
CA LEU A 249 -2.37 15.46 -19.23
C LEU A 249 -3.72 14.89 -19.70
N ALA A 250 -4.22 15.33 -20.86
CA ALA A 250 -5.48 14.84 -21.42
C ALA A 250 -5.47 13.33 -21.66
N ARG A 251 -4.36 12.79 -22.18
CA ARG A 251 -4.19 11.33 -22.36
C ARG A 251 -4.19 10.58 -21.03
N ALA A 252 -3.46 11.10 -20.02
CA ALA A 252 -3.41 10.47 -18.71
C ALA A 252 -4.78 10.47 -18.00
N GLN A 253 -5.54 11.56 -18.14
CA GLN A 253 -6.92 11.65 -17.63
C GLN A 253 -7.84 10.63 -18.31
N ASP A 254 -7.80 10.54 -19.64
CA ASP A 254 -8.61 9.60 -20.41
C ASP A 254 -8.40 8.15 -19.93
N MET A 255 -7.14 7.73 -19.77
CA MET A 255 -6.76 6.40 -19.27
C MET A 255 -7.31 6.10 -17.86
N LEU A 256 -7.54 7.12 -17.03
CA LEU A 256 -7.97 6.97 -15.64
C LEU A 256 -9.46 7.26 -15.42
N THR A 257 -10.22 7.51 -16.48
CA THR A 257 -11.66 7.79 -16.39
C THR A 257 -12.43 6.68 -15.68
N GLY A 258 -12.10 5.41 -15.97
CA GLY A 258 -12.72 4.25 -15.32
C GLY A 258 -12.49 4.21 -13.81
N PHE A 259 -11.29 4.60 -13.36
CA PHE A 259 -10.99 4.71 -11.93
C PHE A 259 -11.85 5.78 -11.26
N VAL A 260 -11.92 6.98 -11.86
CA VAL A 260 -12.74 8.09 -11.34
C VAL A 260 -14.22 7.70 -11.25
N ALA A 261 -14.76 7.04 -12.29
CA ALA A 261 -16.13 6.55 -12.29
C ALA A 261 -16.37 5.53 -11.17
N GLY A 262 -15.46 4.57 -10.99
CA GLY A 262 -15.56 3.55 -9.93
C GLY A 262 -15.55 4.16 -8.52
N VAL A 263 -14.74 5.20 -8.27
CA VAL A 263 -14.71 5.87 -6.97
C VAL A 263 -16.04 6.57 -6.69
N ARG A 264 -16.63 7.24 -7.70
CA ARG A 264 -17.94 7.90 -7.57
C ARG A 264 -19.07 6.89 -7.30
N GLU A 265 -19.02 5.72 -7.94
CA GLU A 265 -19.96 4.63 -7.68
C GLU A 265 -19.86 4.17 -6.21
N VAL A 266 -18.64 3.99 -5.69
CA VAL A 266 -18.43 3.64 -4.28
C VAL A 266 -18.95 4.72 -3.34
N ALA A 267 -18.78 6.00 -3.67
CA ALA A 267 -19.31 7.10 -2.87
C ALA A 267 -20.85 7.11 -2.82
N ALA A 268 -21.52 6.89 -3.96
CA ALA A 268 -22.97 6.85 -4.04
C ALA A 268 -23.56 5.77 -3.11
N THR A 269 -23.03 4.55 -3.18
CA THR A 269 -23.49 3.43 -2.33
C THR A 269 -23.22 3.61 -0.83
N ALA A 270 -22.27 4.48 -0.46
CA ALA A 270 -21.97 4.78 0.94
C ALA A 270 -22.99 5.75 1.55
N ASN A 271 -23.53 6.67 0.76
CA ASN A 271 -24.52 7.65 1.22
C ASN A 271 -25.91 7.02 1.44
N ASP A 272 -26.27 5.99 0.68
CA ASP A 272 -27.51 5.23 0.87
C ASP A 272 -27.57 4.45 2.20
N ARG A 273 -26.43 4.30 2.89
CA ARG A 273 -26.31 3.51 4.14
C ARG A 273 -26.19 4.36 5.42
N ARG A 274 -26.27 5.69 5.35
CA ARG A 274 -26.32 6.51 6.58
C ARG A 274 -27.75 6.52 7.12
N PRO A 275 -28.02 6.01 8.34
CA PRO A 275 -29.30 6.27 8.98
C PRO A 275 -29.42 7.78 9.23
N GLY A 276 -30.58 8.35 8.88
CA GLY A 276 -30.92 9.76 9.08
C GLY A 276 -31.08 10.14 10.54
#